data_AF-A0AA86TXF5-F1
#
_entry.id   AF-A0AA86TXF5-F1
#
_cell.length_a   1.000
_cell.length_b   1.000
_cell.length_c   1.000
_cell.angle_alpha   90.00
_cell.angle_beta   90.00
_cell.angle_gamma   90.00
#
_symmetry.space_group_name_H-M   'P 1'
#
loop_
_entity.id
_entity.type
_entity.pdbx_description
1 polymer ?
#
loop_
_entity_poly.entity_id
_entity_poly.type
_entity_poly.pdbx_seq_one_letter_code
_entity_poly.pdbx_strand_id
1 'polypeptide(L)'
;MYKQPLNIHVKTLQNMLKASVSVEKNKVVIDNNSIIQTIISIVDVLFVQQRIHDQEQNKLIDEANQSNLSATNQLQQIERQIVGIFSRAEFQPDVQQNMTLQLLQFEELICQQQNDLKQLQLENQSYKNEVTSAQNQIQQLVAEQEQLQSNISKICQENYHLKNNQSKLQNEHQAFSKQLEQYSSAYEALQILKAEHDQVLEAKQYALQEIGLVQCELEHSQYELLQIKESLNVSESNNEIFQEQLQKQKYAYNLLTEQLTSLNAKYEELQKKSSESLNICDRLQQFLTNNQYSDLNLSQNLQLFESNYNKHQQTVINLQSELQTAQADLIQKRNQLEQFKAKNDLQNKQTDDTRKKMQKLYDAQIKQHKKDMQVFEQILGRGEVIETPE
;
A
#
# COMPACT_ATOMS: atom_id res chain seq x y z
N MET A 1 59.21 50.75 50.64
CA MET A 1 58.40 51.70 49.83
C MET A 1 58.00 51.14 48.45
N TYR A 2 57.99 49.81 48.21
CA TYR A 2 57.84 49.23 46.85
C TYR A 2 56.58 48.35 46.60
N LYS A 3 55.57 48.38 47.48
CA LYS A 3 54.33 47.58 47.30
C LYS A 3 53.37 48.13 46.22
N GLN A 4 53.53 49.38 45.78
CA GLN A 4 52.58 50.03 44.85
C GLN A 4 52.75 49.69 43.35
N PRO A 5 53.97 49.55 42.78
CA PRO A 5 54.12 49.30 41.35
C PRO A 5 53.67 47.89 40.91
N LEU A 6 53.90 46.87 41.73
CA LEU A 6 53.53 45.47 41.43
C LEU A 6 52.02 45.26 41.34
N ASN A 7 51.27 45.92 42.22
CA ASN A 7 49.83 45.75 42.32
C ASN A 7 49.09 46.33 41.09
N ILE A 8 49.69 47.35 40.45
CA ILE A 8 49.15 47.94 39.21
C ILE A 8 49.38 47.00 38.02
N HIS A 9 50.58 46.40 37.90
CA HIS A 9 50.91 45.55 36.75
C HIS A 9 50.16 44.21 36.77
N VAL A 10 49.99 43.59 37.94
CA VAL A 10 49.21 42.34 38.10
C VAL A 10 47.73 42.57 37.75
N LYS A 11 47.17 43.71 38.16
CA LYS A 11 45.76 44.04 37.90
C LYS A 11 45.50 44.31 36.41
N THR A 12 46.44 44.95 35.72
CA THR A 12 46.38 45.17 34.27
C THR A 12 46.49 43.85 33.50
N LEU A 13 47.41 42.96 33.90
CA LEU A 13 47.55 41.61 33.32
C LEU A 13 46.30 40.75 33.53
N GLN A 14 45.70 40.78 34.72
CA GLN A 14 44.43 40.09 34.99
C GLN A 14 43.28 40.61 34.12
N ASN A 15 43.24 41.92 33.84
CA ASN A 15 42.23 42.51 32.97
C ASN A 15 42.44 42.14 31.49
N MET A 16 43.69 42.06 31.02
CA MET A 16 44.03 41.60 29.67
C MET A 16 43.70 40.11 29.45
N LEU A 17 43.97 39.26 30.46
CA LEU A 17 43.59 37.84 30.43
C LEU A 17 42.07 37.64 30.42
N LYS A 18 41.32 38.43 31.19
CA LYS A 18 39.85 38.42 31.15
C LYS A 18 39.28 38.89 29.81
N ALA A 19 39.92 39.85 29.15
CA ALA A 19 39.49 40.31 27.83
C ALA A 19 39.79 39.29 26.71
N SER A 20 40.78 38.41 26.91
CA SER A 20 41.20 37.40 25.92
C SER A 20 40.28 36.17 25.88
N VAL A 21 39.33 36.07 26.80
CA VAL A 21 38.36 34.98 26.91
C VAL A 21 36.96 35.58 26.90
N SER A 22 36.23 35.43 25.81
CA SER A 22 34.84 35.88 25.70
C SER A 22 33.89 34.68 25.60
N VAL A 23 32.72 34.79 26.22
CA VAL A 23 31.66 33.78 26.15
C VAL A 23 30.55 34.34 25.28
N GLU A 24 30.52 33.94 24.02
CA GLU A 24 29.42 34.24 23.10
C GLU A 24 28.56 33.00 22.89
N LYS A 25 27.26 33.10 23.16
CA LYS A 25 26.24 32.07 22.85
C LYS A 25 26.68 30.63 23.22
N ASN A 26 27.08 30.42 24.46
CA ASN A 26 27.52 29.12 25.00
C ASN A 26 28.76 28.49 24.33
N LYS A 27 29.57 29.28 23.62
CA LYS A 27 30.93 28.87 23.18
C LYS A 27 31.96 29.83 23.76
N VAL A 28 33.02 29.26 24.35
CA VAL A 28 34.20 30.01 24.76
C VAL A 28 35.01 30.31 23.51
N VAL A 29 35.16 31.58 23.17
CA VAL A 29 36.03 32.04 22.08
C VAL A 29 37.33 32.52 22.71
N ILE A 30 38.41 31.83 22.38
CA ILE A 30 39.77 32.13 22.87
C ILE A 30 40.52 32.84 21.75
N ASP A 31 40.88 34.10 21.96
CA ASP A 31 41.73 34.84 21.02
C ASP A 31 43.21 34.53 21.30
N ASN A 32 43.76 33.61 20.50
CA ASN A 32 45.15 33.19 20.62
C ASN A 32 46.15 34.34 20.44
N ASN A 33 45.83 35.39 19.67
CA ASN A 33 46.73 36.55 19.51
C ASN A 33 46.78 37.41 20.78
N SER A 34 45.63 37.58 21.44
CA SER A 34 45.55 38.30 22.71
C SER A 34 46.27 37.55 23.85
N ILE A 35 46.20 36.22 23.85
CA ILE A 35 46.96 35.38 24.79
C ILE A 35 48.47 35.50 24.55
N ILE A 36 48.93 35.42 23.30
CA ILE A 36 50.35 35.55 22.96
C ILE A 36 50.90 36.92 23.38
N GLN A 37 50.15 38.00 23.13
CA GLN A 37 50.54 39.35 23.56
C GLN A 37 50.60 39.50 25.09
N THR A 38 49.68 38.83 25.80
CA THR A 38 49.70 38.80 27.26
C THR A 38 50.93 38.05 27.79
N ILE A 39 51.31 36.92 27.17
CA ILE A 39 52.51 36.17 27.54
C ILE A 39 53.78 37.00 27.31
N ILE A 40 53.90 37.69 26.16
CA ILE A 40 55.04 38.57 25.87
C ILE A 40 55.17 39.67 26.94
N SER A 41 54.05 40.31 27.28
CA SER A 41 54.02 41.36 28.31
C SER A 41 54.41 40.84 29.70
N ILE A 42 54.06 39.59 30.04
CA ILE A 42 54.47 38.95 31.31
C ILE A 42 55.98 38.69 31.31
N VAL A 43 56.52 38.17 30.21
CA VAL A 43 57.96 37.90 30.08
C VAL A 43 58.76 39.21 30.21
N ASP A 44 58.32 40.30 29.59
CA ASP A 44 58.98 41.62 29.70
C ASP A 44 58.97 42.15 31.14
N VAL A 45 57.85 42.01 31.87
CA VAL A 45 57.76 42.41 33.28
C VAL A 45 58.68 41.57 34.16
N LEU A 46 58.73 40.25 33.94
CA LEU A 46 59.63 39.35 34.67
C LEU A 46 61.10 39.66 34.39
N PHE A 47 61.44 40.00 33.15
CA PHE A 47 62.81 40.36 32.77
C PHE A 47 63.26 41.68 33.40
N VAL A 48 62.36 42.68 33.47
CA VAL A 48 62.62 43.94 34.19
C VAL A 48 62.75 43.70 35.69
N GLN A 49 61.92 42.82 36.28
CA GLN A 49 62.03 42.44 37.69
C GLN A 49 63.37 41.76 38.01
N GLN A 50 63.82 40.83 37.16
CA GLN A 50 65.12 40.18 37.32
C GLN A 50 66.25 41.22 37.28
N ARG A 51 66.20 42.16 36.33
CA ARG A 51 67.22 43.21 36.17
C ARG A 51 67.27 44.19 37.35
N ILE A 52 66.10 44.55 37.92
CA ILE A 52 66.01 45.38 39.12
C ILE A 52 66.58 44.62 40.33
N HIS A 53 66.26 43.33 40.46
CA HIS A 53 66.78 42.49 41.53
C HIS A 53 68.32 42.36 41.47
N ASP A 54 68.87 42.15 40.28
CA ASP A 54 70.32 42.06 40.06
C ASP A 54 71.01 43.42 40.34
N GLN A 55 70.38 44.54 39.99
CA GLN A 55 70.89 45.88 40.30
C GLN A 55 70.87 46.19 41.80
N GLU A 56 69.81 45.81 42.52
CA GLU A 56 69.71 45.97 43.97
C GLU A 56 70.70 45.07 44.72
N GLN A 57 70.91 43.82 44.27
CA GLN A 57 71.95 42.97 44.84
C GLN A 57 73.35 43.59 44.67
N ASN A 58 73.68 44.08 43.47
CA ASN A 58 74.97 44.72 43.22
C ASN A 58 75.14 45.98 44.09
N LYS A 59 74.08 46.78 44.27
CA LYS A 59 74.12 47.96 45.13
C LYS A 59 74.34 47.60 46.61
N LEU A 60 73.69 46.55 47.11
CA LEU A 60 73.91 46.06 48.48
C LEU A 60 75.33 45.51 48.68
N ILE A 61 75.91 44.86 47.66
CA ILE A 61 77.31 44.41 47.67
C ILE A 61 78.25 45.63 47.73
N ASP A 62 78.00 46.66 46.94
CA ASP A 62 78.80 47.89 46.94
C ASP A 62 78.69 48.67 48.27
N GLU A 63 77.49 48.76 48.85
CA GLU A 63 77.27 49.38 50.17
C GLU A 63 77.96 48.59 51.29
N ALA A 64 77.95 47.25 51.24
CA ALA A 64 78.68 46.40 52.18
C ALA A 64 80.21 46.56 52.03
N ASN A 65 80.71 46.65 50.80
CA ASN A 65 82.13 46.87 50.52
C ASN A 65 82.61 48.25 50.99
N GLN A 66 81.81 49.30 50.80
CA GLN A 66 82.11 50.65 51.32
C GLN A 66 82.09 50.71 52.85
N SER A 67 81.13 50.05 53.48
CA SER A 67 81.05 49.94 54.94
C SER A 67 82.29 49.21 55.52
N ASN A 68 82.72 48.11 54.89
CA ASN A 68 83.94 47.39 55.25
C ASN A 68 85.21 48.23 55.07
N LEU A 69 85.31 49.00 53.98
CA LEU A 69 86.44 49.90 53.75
C LEU A 69 86.50 51.01 54.82
N SER A 70 85.35 51.57 55.20
CA SER A 70 85.24 52.56 56.27
C SER A 70 85.64 51.98 57.63
N ALA A 71 85.16 50.78 57.98
CA ALA A 71 85.52 50.10 59.23
C ALA A 71 87.03 49.77 59.29
N THR A 72 87.61 49.35 58.16
CA THR A 72 89.05 49.06 58.04
C THR A 72 89.88 50.33 58.23
N ASN A 73 89.45 51.47 57.67
CA ASN A 73 90.10 52.76 57.85
C ASN A 73 89.99 53.28 59.30
N GLN A 74 88.86 53.05 59.97
CA GLN A 74 88.68 53.39 61.38
C GLN A 74 89.58 52.53 62.29
N LEU A 75 89.69 51.22 62.04
CA LEU A 75 90.61 50.33 62.75
C LEU A 75 92.07 50.77 62.58
N GLN A 76 92.49 51.14 61.36
CA GLN A 76 93.84 51.67 61.12
C GLN A 76 94.09 53.02 61.80
N GLN A 77 93.06 53.88 61.93
CA GLN A 77 93.18 55.12 62.70
C GLN A 77 93.34 54.87 64.20
N ILE A 78 92.57 53.91 64.74
CA ILE A 78 92.67 53.49 66.13
C ILE A 78 94.05 52.87 66.41
N GLU A 79 94.57 51.99 65.53
CA GLU A 79 95.94 51.46 65.63
C GLU A 79 96.98 52.58 65.68
N ARG A 80 96.88 53.59 64.80
CA ARG A 80 97.81 54.73 64.80
C ARG A 80 97.70 55.58 66.07
N GLN A 81 96.50 55.73 66.63
CA GLN A 81 96.28 56.44 67.89
C GLN A 81 96.86 55.66 69.07
N ILE A 82 96.63 54.35 69.16
CA ILE A 82 97.22 53.46 70.16
C ILE A 82 98.76 53.54 70.09
N VAL A 83 99.36 53.38 68.90
CA VAL A 83 100.81 53.50 68.72
C VAL A 83 101.32 54.88 69.14
N GLY A 84 100.62 55.96 68.78
CA GLY A 84 100.99 57.33 69.16
C GLY A 84 100.90 57.63 70.66
N ILE A 85 99.97 56.97 71.35
CA ILE A 85 99.77 57.04 72.80
C ILE A 85 100.89 56.26 73.52
N PHE A 86 101.20 55.03 73.08
CA PHE A 86 102.31 54.22 73.63
C PHE A 86 103.70 54.83 73.36
N SER A 87 103.85 55.63 72.30
CA SER A 87 105.12 56.30 71.94
C SER A 87 105.48 57.52 72.79
N ARG A 88 104.56 58.03 73.63
CA ARG A 88 104.71 59.31 74.35
C ARG A 88 104.68 59.19 75.87
N ALA A 89 104.65 57.98 76.42
CA ALA A 89 104.54 57.76 77.87
C ALA A 89 105.91 57.80 78.58
N GLU A 90 106.34 58.96 79.05
CA GLU A 90 107.08 59.05 80.32
C GLU A 90 106.04 58.97 81.45
N PHE A 91 106.14 57.91 82.26
CA PHE A 91 105.04 57.40 83.08
C PHE A 91 104.67 58.31 84.26
N GLN A 92 103.57 59.07 84.11
CA GLN A 92 102.75 59.58 85.22
C GLN A 92 101.50 58.70 85.43
N PRO A 93 101.07 58.43 86.68
CA PRO A 93 99.99 57.48 87.01
C PRO A 93 98.65 57.77 86.31
N ASP A 94 98.28 59.04 86.15
CA ASP A 94 96.98 59.45 85.59
C ASP A 94 96.86 59.15 84.08
N VAL A 95 97.98 59.23 83.35
CA VAL A 95 98.02 58.91 81.91
C VAL A 95 97.95 57.40 81.69
N GLN A 96 98.60 56.61 82.57
CA GLN A 96 98.47 55.15 82.61
C GLN A 96 97.02 54.74 82.82
N GLN A 97 96.33 55.37 83.79
CA GLN A 97 94.95 55.02 84.11
C GLN A 97 93.98 55.35 82.96
N ASN A 98 94.19 56.47 82.26
CA ASN A 98 93.40 56.86 81.10
C ASN A 98 93.65 55.96 79.87
N MET A 99 94.91 55.56 79.63
CA MET A 99 95.25 54.57 78.61
C MET A 99 94.61 53.20 78.91
N THR A 100 94.65 52.75 80.16
CA THR A 100 94.01 51.49 80.56
C THR A 100 92.49 51.53 80.35
N LEU A 101 91.82 52.64 80.66
CA LEU A 101 90.40 52.82 80.40
C LEU A 101 90.06 52.80 78.89
N GLN A 102 90.85 53.47 78.06
CA GLN A 102 90.64 53.46 76.60
C GLN A 102 90.88 52.07 75.99
N LEU A 103 91.91 51.35 76.45
CA LEU A 103 92.17 49.97 76.02
C LEU A 103 91.04 49.03 76.40
N LEU A 104 90.50 49.15 77.63
CA LEU A 104 89.32 48.40 78.06
C LEU A 104 88.08 48.69 77.19
N GLN A 105 87.84 49.95 76.83
CA GLN A 105 86.75 50.32 75.93
C GLN A 105 86.93 49.76 74.52
N PHE A 106 88.16 49.72 74.00
CA PHE A 106 88.44 49.10 72.71
C PHE A 106 88.31 47.58 72.76
N GLU A 107 88.76 46.92 73.83
CA GLU A 107 88.56 45.48 74.03
C GLU A 107 87.08 45.11 74.09
N GLU A 108 86.26 45.90 74.77
CA GLU A 108 84.81 45.71 74.84
C GLU A 108 84.15 45.87 73.46
N LEU A 109 84.54 46.91 72.70
CA LEU A 109 84.04 47.13 71.34
C LEU A 109 84.45 45.99 70.38
N ILE A 110 85.70 45.52 70.46
CA ILE A 110 86.18 44.39 69.65
C ILE A 110 85.41 43.12 69.99
N CYS A 111 85.20 42.84 71.29
CA CYS A 111 84.37 41.71 71.72
C CYS A 111 82.94 41.82 71.17
N GLN A 112 82.34 43.00 71.19
CA GLN A 112 80.98 43.21 70.69
C GLN A 112 80.90 43.02 69.17
N GLN A 113 81.83 43.59 68.40
CA GLN A 113 81.90 43.38 66.95
C GLN A 113 82.14 41.91 66.57
N GLN A 114 82.94 41.18 67.35
CA GLN A 114 83.14 39.75 67.14
C GLN A 114 81.87 38.94 67.41
N ASN A 115 81.07 39.34 68.40
CA ASN A 115 79.78 38.70 68.69
C ASN A 115 78.76 38.99 67.58
N ASP A 116 78.66 40.24 67.13
CA ASP A 116 77.78 40.62 66.01
C ASP A 116 78.15 39.88 64.72
N LEU A 117 79.46 39.75 64.43
CA LEU A 117 79.95 39.00 63.27
C LEU A 117 79.56 37.52 63.36
N LYS A 118 79.70 36.89 64.53
CA LYS A 118 79.26 35.50 64.74
C LYS A 118 77.76 35.35 64.56
N GLN A 119 76.95 36.30 65.06
CA GLN A 119 75.50 36.26 64.89
C GLN A 119 75.10 36.41 63.42
N LEU A 120 75.70 37.36 62.69
CA LEU A 120 75.48 37.53 61.25
C LEU A 120 75.89 36.31 60.44
N GLN A 121 76.96 35.60 60.83
CA GLN A 121 77.37 34.35 60.19
C GLN A 121 76.33 33.24 60.41
N LEU A 122 75.78 33.12 61.62
CA LEU A 122 74.71 32.16 61.92
C LEU A 122 73.43 32.47 61.13
N GLU A 123 73.03 33.74 61.06
CA GLU A 123 71.88 34.18 60.27
C GLU A 123 72.08 33.91 58.77
N ASN A 124 73.27 34.22 58.22
CA ASN A 124 73.60 33.89 56.82
C ASN A 124 73.52 32.38 56.55
N GLN A 125 73.99 31.56 57.49
CA GLN A 125 73.93 30.11 57.37
C GLN A 125 72.48 29.60 57.44
N SER A 126 71.63 30.21 58.27
CA SER A 126 70.19 29.93 58.31
C SER A 126 69.53 30.27 56.97
N TYR A 127 69.76 31.48 56.44
CA TYR A 127 69.21 31.89 55.15
C TYR A 127 69.69 31.01 53.99
N LYS A 128 70.96 30.59 54.01
CA LYS A 128 71.48 29.67 53.00
C LYS A 128 70.76 28.31 53.01
N ASN A 129 70.42 27.81 54.20
CA ASN A 129 69.65 26.58 54.35
C ASN A 129 68.21 26.76 53.86
N GLU A 130 67.56 27.89 54.19
CA GLU A 130 66.21 28.21 53.72
C GLU A 130 66.15 28.35 52.18
N VAL A 131 67.12 29.02 51.58
CA VAL A 131 67.23 29.16 50.11
C VAL A 131 67.39 27.80 49.45
N THR A 132 68.23 26.93 50.02
CA THR A 132 68.43 25.56 49.50
C THR A 132 67.14 24.74 49.60
N SER A 133 66.42 24.86 50.73
CA SER A 133 65.11 24.21 50.93
C SER A 133 64.08 24.70 49.92
N ALA A 134 63.99 26.02 49.70
CA ALA A 134 63.08 26.62 48.73
C ALA A 134 63.42 26.20 47.29
N GLN A 135 64.71 26.11 46.93
CA GLN A 135 65.13 25.62 45.61
C GLN A 135 64.70 24.17 45.37
N ASN A 136 64.82 23.30 46.37
CA ASN A 136 64.34 21.92 46.26
C ASN A 136 62.82 21.85 46.06
N GLN A 137 62.05 22.69 46.77
CA GLN A 137 60.59 22.78 46.58
C GLN A 137 60.22 23.29 45.19
N ILE A 138 60.93 24.32 44.68
CA ILE A 138 60.71 24.84 43.32
C ILE A 138 60.98 23.75 42.27
N GLN A 139 62.07 22.99 42.40
CA GLN A 139 62.37 21.90 41.47
C GLN A 139 61.28 20.82 41.47
N GLN A 140 60.76 20.45 42.63
CA GLN A 140 59.64 19.50 42.72
C GLN A 140 58.39 20.02 42.03
N LEU A 141 58.02 21.28 42.27
CA LEU A 141 56.84 21.91 41.65
C LEU A 141 56.97 22.03 40.14
N VAL A 142 58.17 22.32 39.62
CA VAL A 142 58.43 22.36 38.17
C VAL A 142 58.25 20.96 37.55
N ALA A 143 58.76 19.92 38.18
CA ALA A 143 58.57 18.54 37.70
C ALA A 143 57.09 18.13 37.70
N GLU A 144 56.34 18.48 38.75
CA GLU A 144 54.89 18.25 38.81
C GLU A 144 54.15 19.02 37.71
N GLN A 145 54.53 20.26 37.43
CA GLN A 145 53.95 21.06 36.36
C GLN A 145 54.17 20.43 34.98
N GLU A 146 55.39 19.97 34.68
CA GLU A 146 55.71 19.29 33.41
C GLU A 146 54.90 18.00 33.25
N GLN A 147 54.77 17.22 34.33
CA GLN A 147 53.97 16.01 34.33
C GLN A 147 52.49 16.29 34.08
N LEU A 148 51.92 17.29 34.75
CA LEU A 148 50.53 17.71 34.54
C LEU A 148 50.30 18.20 33.11
N GLN A 149 51.25 18.95 32.54
CA GLN A 149 51.15 19.45 31.17
C GLN A 149 51.17 18.31 30.13
N SER A 150 51.97 17.26 30.37
CA SER A 150 51.96 16.04 29.57
C SER A 150 50.62 15.31 29.66
N ASN A 151 50.06 15.17 30.87
CA ASN A 151 48.76 14.52 31.09
C ASN A 151 47.61 15.29 30.41
N ILE A 152 47.58 16.62 30.53
CA ILE A 152 46.59 17.47 29.87
C ILE A 152 46.63 17.27 28.35
N SER A 153 47.82 17.21 27.77
CA SER A 153 48.00 17.00 26.32
C SER A 153 47.42 15.66 25.85
N LYS A 154 47.63 14.58 26.61
CA LYS A 154 47.04 13.26 26.32
C LYS A 154 45.52 13.28 26.39
N ILE A 155 44.95 13.88 27.45
CA ILE A 155 43.50 14.00 27.63
C ILE A 155 42.86 14.82 26.49
N CYS A 156 43.52 15.88 26.02
CA CYS A 156 43.06 16.66 24.88
C CYS A 156 43.01 15.83 23.58
N GLN A 157 44.01 14.99 23.33
CA GLN A 157 44.03 14.09 22.17
C GLN A 157 42.93 13.04 22.25
N GLU A 158 42.74 12.40 23.40
CA GLU A 158 41.67 11.42 23.62
C GLU A 158 40.28 12.04 23.40
N ASN A 159 40.05 13.24 23.92
CA ASN A 159 38.80 13.97 23.70
C ASN A 159 38.56 14.28 22.21
N TYR A 160 39.60 14.62 21.47
CA TYR A 160 39.48 14.84 20.02
C TYR A 160 39.04 13.55 19.29
N HIS A 161 39.63 12.40 19.64
CA HIS A 161 39.25 11.11 19.05
C HIS A 161 37.82 10.71 19.44
N LEU A 162 37.44 10.86 20.71
CA LEU A 162 36.09 10.56 21.19
C LEU A 162 35.03 11.39 20.46
N LYS A 163 35.29 12.69 20.26
CA LYS A 163 34.37 13.59 19.54
C LYS A 163 34.17 13.19 18.08
N ASN A 164 35.24 12.75 17.42
CA ASN A 164 35.15 12.22 16.05
C ASN A 164 34.35 10.92 15.99
N ASN A 165 34.55 10.01 16.94
CA ASN A 165 33.78 8.77 17.01
C ASN A 165 32.30 9.03 17.30
N GLN A 166 31.98 9.98 18.18
CA GLN A 166 30.60 10.39 18.43
C GLN A 166 29.90 10.89 17.16
N SER A 167 30.60 11.68 16.33
CA SER A 167 30.04 12.16 15.06
C SER A 167 29.77 11.01 14.08
N LYS A 168 30.66 10.00 14.00
CA LYS A 168 30.45 8.81 13.16
C LYS A 168 29.24 8.00 13.61
N LEU A 169 29.15 7.70 14.91
CA LEU A 169 28.01 7.01 15.51
C LEU A 169 26.69 7.74 15.26
N GLN A 170 26.69 9.07 15.30
CA GLN A 170 25.50 9.87 15.05
C GLN A 170 25.04 9.78 13.59
N ASN A 171 25.98 9.74 12.63
CA ASN A 171 25.67 9.53 11.22
C ASN A 171 25.14 8.11 10.96
N GLU A 172 25.76 7.09 11.56
CA GLU A 172 25.29 5.70 11.46
C GLU A 172 23.88 5.55 12.05
N HIS A 173 23.62 6.14 13.21
CA HIS A 173 22.30 6.14 13.83
C HIS A 173 21.24 6.79 12.93
N GLN A 174 21.54 7.94 12.31
CA GLN A 174 20.64 8.57 11.34
C GLN A 174 20.38 7.68 10.11
N ALA A 175 21.40 6.99 9.60
CA ALA A 175 21.25 6.07 8.47
C ALA A 175 20.36 4.88 8.84
N PHE A 176 20.58 4.25 10.00
CA PHE A 176 19.72 3.18 10.50
C PHE A 176 18.29 3.64 10.74
N SER A 177 18.09 4.84 11.29
CA SER A 177 16.76 5.37 11.54
C SER A 177 15.97 5.56 10.24
N LYS A 178 16.61 6.04 9.17
CA LYS A 178 15.98 6.13 7.83
C LYS A 178 15.63 4.76 7.26
N GLN A 179 16.51 3.75 7.42
CA GLN A 179 16.21 2.39 6.96
C GLN A 179 15.00 1.79 7.69
N LEU A 180 14.91 1.98 9.01
CA LEU A 180 13.75 1.55 9.81
C LEU A 180 12.46 2.19 9.34
N GLU A 181 12.48 3.48 9.02
CA GLU A 181 11.33 4.21 8.50
C GLU A 181 10.86 3.66 7.14
N GLN A 182 11.82 3.32 6.25
CA GLN A 182 11.53 2.67 4.98
C GLN A 182 10.91 1.27 5.17
N TYR A 183 11.43 0.46 6.09
CA TYR A 183 10.84 -0.84 6.41
C TYR A 183 9.42 -0.72 6.98
N SER A 184 9.17 0.29 7.82
CA SER A 184 7.83 0.56 8.36
C SER A 184 6.84 0.90 7.24
N SER A 185 7.23 1.79 6.32
CA SER A 185 6.40 2.15 5.17
C SER A 185 6.13 0.96 4.25
N ALA A 186 7.15 0.12 3.98
CA ALA A 186 6.97 -1.09 3.19
C ALA A 186 6.02 -2.11 3.86
N TYR A 187 6.07 -2.21 5.19
CA TYR A 187 5.16 -3.05 5.95
C TYR A 187 3.70 -2.57 5.85
N GLU A 188 3.45 -1.26 5.94
CA GLU A 188 2.12 -0.68 5.73
C GLU A 188 1.59 -0.98 4.33
N ALA A 189 2.42 -0.82 3.29
CA ALA A 189 2.06 -1.16 1.92
C ALA A 189 1.70 -2.66 1.76
N LEU A 190 2.43 -3.57 2.41
CA LEU A 190 2.11 -4.99 2.40
C LEU A 190 0.76 -5.31 3.07
N GLN A 191 0.38 -4.57 4.11
CA GLN A 191 -0.93 -4.75 4.76
C GLN A 191 -2.08 -4.31 3.86
N ILE A 192 -1.91 -3.21 3.12
CA ILE A 192 -2.89 -2.75 2.12
C ILE A 192 -3.06 -3.82 1.04
N LEU A 193 -1.95 -4.31 0.48
CA LEU A 193 -1.97 -5.31 -0.59
C LEU A 193 -2.59 -6.64 -0.14
N LYS A 194 -2.40 -7.02 1.13
CA LYS A 194 -3.06 -8.19 1.72
C LYS A 194 -4.58 -7.98 1.79
N ALA A 195 -5.04 -6.81 2.23
CA ALA A 195 -6.47 -6.51 2.30
C ALA A 195 -7.14 -6.52 0.91
N GLU A 196 -6.46 -5.97 -0.11
CA GLU A 196 -6.91 -6.02 -1.51
C GLU A 196 -6.98 -7.47 -2.02
N HIS A 197 -5.98 -8.29 -1.73
CA HIS A 197 -5.97 -9.70 -2.10
C HIS A 197 -7.15 -10.47 -1.47
N ASP A 198 -7.43 -10.23 -0.19
CA ASP A 198 -8.55 -10.90 0.51
C ASP A 198 -9.90 -10.49 -0.10
N GLN A 199 -10.09 -9.21 -0.48
CA GLN A 199 -11.28 -8.75 -1.20
C GLN A 199 -11.44 -9.42 -2.58
N VAL A 200 -10.34 -9.57 -3.33
CA VAL A 200 -10.35 -10.27 -4.62
C VAL A 200 -10.70 -11.75 -4.44
N LEU A 201 -10.23 -12.38 -3.37
CA LEU A 201 -10.55 -13.77 -3.05
C LEU A 201 -12.05 -13.96 -2.77
N GLU A 202 -12.66 -13.06 -2.01
CA GLU A 202 -14.10 -13.06 -1.74
C GLU A 202 -14.91 -12.83 -3.02
N ALA A 203 -14.53 -11.84 -3.84
CA ALA A 203 -15.19 -11.57 -5.12
C ALA A 203 -15.12 -12.78 -6.06
N LYS A 204 -13.98 -13.48 -6.10
CA LYS A 204 -13.81 -14.72 -6.88
C LYS A 204 -14.74 -15.83 -6.39
N GLN A 205 -14.91 -16.00 -5.08
CA GLN A 205 -15.82 -17.01 -4.53
C GLN A 205 -17.28 -16.71 -4.90
N TYR A 206 -17.68 -15.43 -4.82
CA TYR A 206 -19.01 -15.01 -5.24
C TYR A 206 -19.26 -15.29 -6.73
N ALA A 207 -18.32 -14.94 -7.60
CA ALA A 207 -18.41 -15.20 -9.04
C ALA A 207 -18.51 -16.71 -9.35
N LEU A 208 -17.75 -17.56 -8.64
CA LEU A 208 -17.86 -19.02 -8.80
C LEU A 208 -19.23 -19.54 -8.38
N GLN A 209 -19.83 -18.98 -7.33
CA GLN A 209 -21.18 -19.34 -6.89
C GLN A 209 -22.24 -18.95 -7.93
N GLU A 210 -22.14 -17.75 -8.51
CA GLU A 210 -23.03 -17.31 -9.59
C GLU A 210 -22.90 -18.18 -10.84
N ILE A 211 -21.68 -18.54 -11.24
CA ILE A 211 -21.45 -19.46 -12.36
C ILE A 211 -22.12 -20.80 -12.12
N GLY A 212 -22.04 -21.34 -10.89
CA GLY A 212 -22.71 -22.58 -10.51
C GLY A 212 -24.24 -22.50 -10.63
N LEU A 213 -24.84 -21.37 -10.25
CA LEU A 213 -26.29 -21.13 -10.40
C LEU A 213 -26.69 -21.07 -11.88
N VAL A 214 -25.96 -20.31 -12.70
CA VAL A 214 -26.23 -20.19 -14.15
C VAL A 214 -26.08 -21.55 -14.86
N GLN A 215 -25.10 -22.38 -14.48
CA GLN A 215 -24.97 -23.74 -15.01
C GLN A 215 -26.19 -24.60 -14.70
N CYS A 216 -26.71 -24.54 -13.47
CA CYS A 216 -27.91 -25.28 -13.10
C CYS A 216 -29.16 -24.82 -13.87
N GLU A 217 -29.33 -23.51 -14.06
CA GLU A 217 -30.44 -22.94 -14.86
C GLU A 217 -30.33 -23.33 -16.35
N LEU A 218 -29.11 -23.40 -16.88
CA LEU A 218 -28.86 -23.83 -18.26
C LEU A 218 -29.21 -25.31 -18.45
N GLU A 219 -28.77 -26.19 -17.54
CA GLU A 219 -29.11 -27.62 -17.57
C GLU A 219 -30.62 -27.84 -17.51
N HIS A 220 -31.31 -27.11 -16.62
CA HIS A 220 -32.76 -27.16 -16.52
C HIS A 220 -33.45 -26.73 -17.83
N SER A 221 -33.03 -25.61 -18.41
CA SER A 221 -33.56 -25.08 -19.67
C SER A 221 -33.31 -26.02 -20.86
N GLN A 222 -32.16 -26.71 -20.89
CA GLN A 222 -31.85 -27.72 -21.90
C GLN A 222 -32.78 -28.94 -21.77
N TYR A 223 -33.05 -29.37 -20.55
CA TYR A 223 -33.96 -30.48 -20.28
C TYR A 223 -35.41 -30.15 -20.71
N GLU A 224 -35.92 -28.96 -20.39
CA GLU A 224 -37.24 -28.51 -20.86
C GLU A 224 -37.35 -28.47 -22.38
N LEU A 225 -36.29 -28.00 -23.06
CA LEU A 225 -36.24 -27.93 -24.52
C LEU A 225 -36.27 -29.33 -25.14
N LEU A 226 -35.58 -30.30 -24.53
CA LEU A 226 -35.61 -31.71 -24.95
C LEU A 226 -37.03 -32.29 -24.83
N GLN A 227 -37.70 -32.10 -23.69
CA GLN A 227 -39.08 -32.58 -23.48
C GLN A 227 -40.07 -31.99 -24.50
N ILE A 228 -39.94 -30.70 -24.81
CA ILE A 228 -40.82 -30.04 -25.78
C ILE A 228 -40.50 -30.51 -27.21
N LYS A 229 -39.24 -30.77 -27.53
CA LYS A 229 -38.84 -31.34 -28.84
C LYS A 229 -39.42 -32.73 -29.05
N GLU A 230 -39.36 -33.59 -28.03
CA GLU A 230 -40.01 -34.91 -28.07
C GLU A 230 -41.52 -34.79 -28.23
N SER A 231 -42.16 -33.89 -27.48
CA SER A 231 -43.60 -33.62 -27.58
C SER A 231 -44.00 -33.11 -28.97
N LEU A 232 -43.17 -32.27 -29.58
CA LEU A 232 -43.41 -31.77 -30.94
C LEU A 232 -43.30 -32.90 -31.97
N ASN A 233 -42.26 -33.73 -31.90
CA ASN A 233 -42.09 -34.86 -32.83
C ASN A 233 -43.29 -35.82 -32.79
N VAL A 234 -43.79 -36.13 -31.58
CA VAL A 234 -45.00 -36.94 -31.41
C VAL A 234 -46.23 -36.23 -31.99
N SER A 235 -46.37 -34.93 -31.74
CA SER A 235 -47.50 -34.14 -32.25
C SER A 235 -47.50 -34.05 -33.78
N GLU A 236 -46.35 -33.82 -34.40
CA GLU A 236 -46.16 -33.75 -35.86
C GLU A 236 -46.43 -35.11 -36.52
N SER A 237 -45.89 -36.21 -35.97
CA SER A 237 -46.20 -37.56 -36.48
C SER A 237 -47.69 -37.90 -36.38
N ASN A 238 -48.33 -37.57 -35.25
CA ASN A 238 -49.77 -37.76 -35.10
C ASN A 238 -50.56 -36.93 -36.12
N ASN A 239 -50.13 -35.69 -36.39
CA ASN A 239 -50.76 -34.83 -37.38
C ASN A 239 -50.66 -35.43 -38.80
N GLU A 240 -49.48 -35.93 -39.20
CA GLU A 240 -49.31 -36.61 -40.49
C GLU A 240 -50.28 -37.80 -40.65
N ILE A 241 -50.39 -38.65 -39.62
CA ILE A 241 -51.33 -39.79 -39.61
C ILE A 241 -52.79 -39.30 -39.75
N PHE A 242 -53.17 -38.24 -39.03
CA PHE A 242 -54.51 -37.67 -39.11
C PHE A 242 -54.81 -37.08 -40.49
N GLN A 243 -53.84 -36.40 -41.12
CA GLN A 243 -53.97 -35.84 -42.46
C GLN A 243 -54.13 -36.94 -43.51
N GLU A 244 -53.37 -38.03 -43.41
CA GLU A 244 -53.50 -39.19 -44.29
C GLU A 244 -54.89 -39.85 -44.16
N GLN A 245 -55.36 -40.03 -42.92
CA GLN A 245 -56.71 -40.55 -42.66
C GLN A 245 -57.81 -39.62 -43.21
N LEU A 246 -57.65 -38.30 -43.06
CA LEU A 246 -58.59 -37.32 -43.61
C LEU A 246 -58.63 -37.38 -45.15
N GLN A 247 -57.49 -37.56 -45.81
CA GLN A 247 -57.45 -37.75 -47.27
C GLN A 247 -58.19 -39.02 -47.69
N LYS A 248 -57.97 -40.14 -46.99
CA LYS A 248 -58.71 -41.39 -47.24
C LYS A 248 -60.23 -41.21 -47.08
N GLN A 249 -60.67 -40.50 -46.05
CA GLN A 249 -62.10 -40.20 -45.85
C GLN A 249 -62.68 -39.28 -46.93
N LYS A 250 -61.93 -38.24 -47.36
CA LYS A 250 -62.32 -37.37 -48.49
C LYS A 250 -62.48 -38.17 -49.78
N TYR A 251 -61.53 -39.05 -50.09
CA TYR A 251 -61.59 -39.91 -51.27
C TYR A 251 -62.82 -40.82 -51.25
N ALA A 252 -63.08 -41.50 -50.12
CA ALA A 252 -64.25 -42.36 -49.96
C ALA A 252 -65.58 -41.59 -50.09
N TYR A 253 -65.67 -40.39 -49.52
CA TYR A 253 -66.84 -39.52 -49.66
C TYR A 253 -67.07 -39.08 -51.11
N ASN A 254 -66.01 -38.69 -51.83
CA ASN A 254 -66.11 -38.29 -53.24
C ASN A 254 -66.56 -39.46 -54.12
N LEU A 255 -65.98 -40.65 -53.92
CA LEU A 255 -66.37 -41.85 -54.67
C LEU A 255 -67.85 -42.19 -54.47
N LEU A 256 -68.33 -42.14 -53.22
CA LEU A 256 -69.75 -42.38 -52.92
C LEU A 256 -70.66 -41.30 -53.54
N THR A 257 -70.21 -40.05 -53.57
CA THR A 257 -70.92 -38.94 -54.22
C THR A 257 -71.06 -39.17 -55.73
N GLU A 258 -69.99 -39.59 -56.40
CA GLU A 258 -70.00 -39.94 -57.82
C GLU A 258 -70.92 -41.14 -58.11
N GLN A 259 -70.85 -42.19 -57.28
CA GLN A 259 -71.73 -43.36 -57.38
C GLN A 259 -73.20 -42.96 -57.21
N LEU A 260 -73.52 -42.13 -56.22
CA LEU A 260 -74.88 -41.64 -55.98
C LEU A 260 -75.39 -40.80 -57.15
N THR A 261 -74.54 -39.93 -57.71
CA THR A 261 -74.88 -39.10 -58.87
C THR A 261 -75.19 -39.98 -60.09
N SER A 262 -74.39 -41.01 -60.34
CA SER A 262 -74.61 -42.00 -61.41
C SER A 262 -75.89 -42.82 -61.20
N LEU A 263 -76.15 -43.27 -59.96
CA LEU A 263 -77.36 -44.01 -59.61
C LEU A 263 -78.61 -43.15 -59.77
N ASN A 264 -78.54 -41.87 -59.36
CA ASN A 264 -79.65 -40.94 -59.49
C ASN A 264 -79.97 -40.64 -60.95
N ALA A 265 -78.95 -40.46 -61.80
CA ALA A 265 -79.14 -40.29 -63.24
C ALA A 265 -79.84 -41.52 -63.88
N LYS A 266 -79.44 -42.74 -63.50
CA LYS A 266 -80.10 -43.98 -63.96
C LYS A 266 -81.55 -44.08 -63.50
N TYR A 267 -81.83 -43.70 -62.26
CA TYR A 267 -83.19 -43.67 -61.72
C TYR A 267 -84.07 -42.66 -62.47
N GLU A 268 -83.60 -41.44 -62.69
CA GLU A 268 -84.32 -40.40 -63.44
C GLU A 268 -84.63 -40.85 -64.88
N GLU A 269 -83.67 -41.48 -65.57
CA GLU A 269 -83.86 -42.01 -66.92
C GLU A 269 -84.93 -43.12 -66.94
N LEU A 270 -84.87 -44.07 -66.00
CA LEU A 270 -85.83 -45.18 -65.92
C LEU A 270 -87.22 -44.73 -65.47
N GLN A 271 -87.30 -43.75 -64.56
CA GLN A 271 -88.57 -43.16 -64.13
C GLN A 271 -89.26 -42.44 -65.29
N LYS A 272 -88.48 -41.73 -66.13
CA LYS A 272 -88.99 -41.10 -67.35
C LYS A 272 -89.52 -42.14 -68.34
N LYS A 273 -88.74 -43.19 -68.65
CA LYS A 273 -89.17 -44.30 -69.54
C LYS A 273 -90.41 -45.04 -69.01
N SER A 274 -90.50 -45.22 -67.69
CA SER A 274 -91.67 -45.82 -67.04
C SER A 274 -92.92 -44.94 -67.21
N SER A 275 -92.79 -43.62 -67.00
CA SER A 275 -93.89 -42.66 -67.17
C SER A 275 -94.36 -42.56 -68.63
N GLU A 276 -93.43 -42.60 -69.58
CA GLU A 276 -93.73 -42.66 -71.02
C GLU A 276 -94.46 -43.97 -71.38
N SER A 277 -94.02 -45.10 -70.82
CA SER A 277 -94.65 -46.40 -71.03
C SER A 277 -96.07 -46.48 -70.45
N LEU A 278 -96.30 -45.88 -69.27
CA LEU A 278 -97.63 -45.79 -68.66
C LEU A 278 -98.58 -44.97 -69.55
N ASN A 279 -98.14 -43.83 -70.07
CA ASN A 279 -98.93 -43.03 -71.01
C ASN A 279 -99.29 -43.80 -72.29
N ILE A 280 -98.40 -44.65 -72.79
CA ILE A 280 -98.68 -45.52 -73.95
C ILE A 280 -99.72 -46.60 -73.58
N CYS A 281 -99.58 -47.22 -72.41
CA CYS A 281 -100.56 -48.15 -71.84
C CYS A 281 -101.95 -47.53 -71.79
N ASP A 282 -102.08 -46.36 -71.16
CA ASP A 282 -103.36 -45.67 -70.97
C ASP A 282 -104.01 -45.33 -72.32
N ARG A 283 -103.22 -44.89 -73.31
CA ARG A 283 -103.71 -44.61 -74.67
C ARG A 283 -104.15 -45.87 -75.41
N LEU A 284 -103.42 -46.97 -75.30
CA LEU A 284 -103.80 -48.26 -75.90
C LEU A 284 -105.07 -48.83 -75.26
N GLN A 285 -105.21 -48.71 -73.95
CA GLN A 285 -106.38 -49.17 -73.20
C GLN A 285 -107.63 -48.33 -73.54
N GLN A 286 -107.49 -47.01 -73.66
CA GLN A 286 -108.54 -46.13 -74.20
C GLN A 286 -108.93 -46.48 -75.64
N PHE A 287 -107.95 -46.74 -76.51
CA PHE A 287 -108.20 -47.13 -77.90
C PHE A 287 -108.99 -48.46 -77.99
N LEU A 288 -108.62 -49.44 -77.18
CA LEU A 288 -109.32 -50.74 -77.09
C LEU A 288 -110.76 -50.61 -76.59
N THR A 289 -110.98 -49.77 -75.57
CA THR A 289 -112.30 -49.57 -74.96
C THR A 289 -113.25 -48.84 -75.93
N ASN A 290 -112.72 -47.91 -76.74
CA ASN A 290 -113.51 -47.12 -77.68
C ASN A 290 -113.85 -47.86 -79.00
N ASN A 291 -113.12 -48.92 -79.37
CA ASN A 291 -113.26 -49.55 -80.69
C ASN A 291 -113.76 -51.01 -80.68
N GLN A 292 -114.16 -51.57 -79.52
CA GLN A 292 -114.71 -52.93 -79.37
C GLN A 292 -113.93 -54.04 -80.10
N TYR A 293 -112.59 -53.94 -80.18
CA TYR A 293 -111.76 -54.98 -80.79
C TYR A 293 -111.65 -56.21 -79.88
N SER A 294 -112.10 -57.37 -80.36
CA SER A 294 -111.96 -58.68 -79.73
C SER A 294 -110.88 -59.53 -80.42
N ASP A 295 -109.70 -58.96 -80.66
CA ASP A 295 -108.59 -59.65 -81.32
C ASP A 295 -107.63 -60.28 -80.28
N LEU A 296 -107.55 -61.61 -80.27
CA LEU A 296 -106.78 -62.40 -79.32
C LEU A 296 -105.28 -62.04 -79.33
N ASN A 297 -104.76 -61.63 -80.49
CA ASN A 297 -103.35 -61.28 -80.69
C ASN A 297 -102.99 -59.93 -80.03
N LEU A 298 -103.95 -58.99 -79.99
CA LEU A 298 -103.78 -57.69 -79.35
C LEU A 298 -103.83 -57.83 -77.81
N SER A 299 -104.69 -58.71 -77.30
CA SER A 299 -104.77 -59.04 -75.87
C SER A 299 -103.47 -59.68 -75.34
N GLN A 300 -102.83 -60.58 -76.10
CA GLN A 300 -101.56 -61.18 -75.72
C GLN A 300 -100.41 -60.16 -75.70
N ASN A 301 -100.39 -59.24 -76.69
CA ASN A 301 -99.39 -58.18 -76.73
C ASN A 301 -99.56 -57.16 -75.59
N LEU A 302 -100.79 -56.85 -75.17
CA LEU A 302 -101.01 -56.04 -73.96
C LEU A 302 -100.54 -56.74 -72.69
N GLN A 303 -100.82 -58.03 -72.52
CA GLN A 303 -100.33 -58.78 -71.35
C GLN A 303 -98.80 -58.83 -71.28
N LEU A 304 -98.12 -58.96 -72.42
CA LEU A 304 -96.66 -58.87 -72.50
C LEU A 304 -96.15 -57.46 -72.16
N PHE A 305 -96.85 -56.42 -72.61
CA PHE A 305 -96.52 -55.04 -72.29
C PHE A 305 -96.75 -54.71 -70.81
N GLU A 306 -97.87 -55.10 -70.22
CA GLU A 306 -98.17 -54.98 -68.79
C GLU A 306 -97.17 -55.75 -67.93
N SER A 307 -96.79 -56.97 -68.34
CA SER A 307 -95.75 -57.75 -67.65
C SER A 307 -94.40 -57.02 -67.67
N ASN A 308 -94.01 -56.44 -68.81
CA ASN A 308 -92.76 -55.69 -68.93
C ASN A 308 -92.81 -54.35 -68.18
N TYR A 309 -93.95 -53.66 -68.19
CA TYR A 309 -94.18 -52.44 -67.39
C TYR A 309 -94.07 -52.73 -65.90
N ASN A 310 -94.71 -53.80 -65.41
CA ASN A 310 -94.62 -54.22 -64.01
C ASN A 310 -93.18 -54.58 -63.60
N LYS A 311 -92.41 -55.23 -64.48
CA LYS A 311 -90.98 -55.48 -64.25
C LYS A 311 -90.18 -54.17 -64.16
N HIS A 312 -90.42 -53.21 -65.06
CA HIS A 312 -89.75 -51.90 -65.03
C HIS A 312 -90.12 -51.09 -63.79
N GLN A 313 -91.40 -51.09 -63.39
CA GLN A 313 -91.87 -50.47 -62.15
C GLN A 313 -91.18 -51.08 -60.94
N GLN A 314 -91.05 -52.41 -60.88
CA GLN A 314 -90.30 -53.05 -59.80
C GLN A 314 -88.82 -52.63 -59.79
N THR A 315 -88.18 -52.47 -60.95
CA THR A 315 -86.82 -51.94 -61.04
C THR A 315 -86.73 -50.49 -60.54
N VAL A 316 -87.70 -49.63 -60.88
CA VAL A 316 -87.76 -48.24 -60.38
C VAL A 316 -87.93 -48.20 -58.86
N ILE A 317 -88.81 -49.04 -58.30
CA ILE A 317 -89.01 -49.15 -56.85
C ILE A 317 -87.73 -49.63 -56.14
N ASN A 318 -87.05 -50.63 -56.71
CA ASN A 318 -85.79 -51.13 -56.17
C ASN A 318 -84.69 -50.04 -56.21
N LEU A 319 -84.56 -49.33 -57.33
CA LEU A 319 -83.61 -48.21 -57.46
C LEU A 319 -83.93 -47.04 -56.54
N GLN A 320 -85.21 -46.76 -56.28
CA GLN A 320 -85.63 -45.75 -55.32
C GLN A 320 -85.20 -46.11 -53.89
N SER A 321 -85.36 -47.38 -53.51
CA SER A 321 -84.90 -47.92 -52.23
C SER A 321 -83.36 -47.87 -52.11
N GLU A 322 -82.65 -48.25 -53.18
CA GLU A 322 -81.19 -48.16 -53.25
C GLU A 322 -80.70 -46.70 -53.16
N LEU A 323 -81.40 -45.75 -53.80
CA LEU A 323 -81.10 -44.32 -53.68
C LEU A 323 -81.32 -43.77 -52.28
N GLN A 324 -82.42 -44.12 -51.62
CA GLN A 324 -82.68 -43.71 -50.25
C GLN A 324 -81.59 -44.23 -49.29
N THR A 325 -81.18 -45.48 -49.49
CA THR A 325 -80.09 -46.10 -48.71
C THR A 325 -78.76 -45.40 -48.98
N ALA A 326 -78.39 -45.19 -50.24
CA ALA A 326 -77.15 -44.53 -50.63
C ALA A 326 -77.11 -43.05 -50.19
N GLN A 327 -78.25 -42.35 -50.16
CA GLN A 327 -78.36 -40.99 -49.61
C GLN A 327 -78.14 -40.97 -48.11
N ALA A 328 -78.72 -41.92 -47.37
CA ALA A 328 -78.50 -42.07 -45.94
C ALA A 328 -77.02 -42.36 -45.63
N ASP A 329 -76.39 -43.26 -46.39
CA ASP A 329 -74.97 -43.57 -46.28
C ASP A 329 -74.09 -42.35 -46.58
N LEU A 330 -74.45 -41.54 -47.57
CA LEU A 330 -73.73 -40.31 -47.92
C LEU A 330 -73.84 -39.23 -46.83
N ILE A 331 -75.01 -39.08 -46.20
CA ILE A 331 -75.20 -38.17 -45.05
C ILE A 331 -74.35 -38.66 -43.87
N GLN A 332 -74.34 -39.97 -43.59
CA GLN A 332 -73.52 -40.53 -42.53
C GLN A 332 -72.02 -40.31 -42.80
N LYS A 333 -71.57 -40.52 -44.04
CA LYS A 333 -70.17 -40.27 -44.45
C LYS A 333 -69.79 -38.80 -44.40
N ARG A 334 -70.71 -37.89 -44.75
CA ARG A 334 -70.52 -36.45 -44.58
C ARG A 334 -70.31 -36.07 -43.12
N ASN A 335 -71.19 -36.54 -42.23
CA ASN A 335 -71.09 -36.28 -40.79
C ASN A 335 -69.79 -36.84 -40.21
N GLN A 336 -69.38 -38.05 -40.63
CA GLN A 336 -68.09 -38.62 -40.27
C GLN A 336 -66.92 -37.73 -40.76
N LEU A 337 -66.95 -37.27 -42.02
CA LEU A 337 -65.92 -36.40 -42.58
C LEU A 337 -65.84 -35.05 -41.84
N GLU A 338 -66.97 -34.44 -41.48
CA GLU A 338 -67.02 -33.19 -40.71
C GLU A 338 -66.44 -33.37 -39.30
N GLN A 339 -66.73 -34.48 -38.62
CA GLN A 339 -66.11 -34.83 -37.35
C GLN A 339 -64.59 -35.05 -37.47
N PHE A 340 -64.14 -35.70 -38.53
CA PHE A 340 -62.70 -35.90 -38.80
C PHE A 340 -61.99 -34.58 -39.10
N LYS A 341 -62.62 -33.66 -39.86
CA LYS A 341 -62.08 -32.31 -40.08
C LYS A 341 -61.91 -31.56 -38.77
N ALA A 342 -62.93 -31.55 -37.91
CA ALA A 342 -62.87 -30.88 -36.61
C ALA A 342 -61.75 -31.45 -35.71
N LYS A 343 -61.54 -32.77 -35.72
CA LYS A 343 -60.42 -33.40 -35.01
C LYS A 343 -59.06 -33.01 -35.59
N ASN A 344 -58.94 -32.95 -36.91
CA ASN A 344 -57.71 -32.52 -37.59
C ASN A 344 -57.36 -31.06 -37.27
N ASP A 345 -58.36 -30.17 -37.24
CA ASP A 345 -58.15 -28.76 -36.89
C ASP A 345 -57.68 -28.59 -35.44
N LEU A 346 -58.22 -29.40 -34.51
CA LEU A 346 -57.76 -29.44 -33.13
C LEU A 346 -56.31 -29.94 -33.02
N GLN A 347 -55.95 -30.99 -33.76
CA GLN A 347 -54.60 -31.54 -33.80
C GLN A 347 -53.59 -30.51 -34.36
N ASN A 348 -53.93 -29.84 -35.47
CA ASN A 348 -53.11 -28.77 -36.05
C ASN A 348 -52.84 -27.65 -35.03
N LYS A 349 -53.89 -27.24 -34.30
CA LYS A 349 -53.75 -26.20 -33.26
C LYS A 349 -52.82 -26.64 -32.13
N GLN A 350 -52.91 -27.90 -31.68
CA GLN A 350 -52.02 -28.43 -30.65
C GLN A 350 -50.55 -28.48 -31.11
N THR A 351 -50.30 -28.89 -32.36
CA THR A 351 -48.96 -28.87 -32.94
C THR A 351 -48.41 -27.44 -33.02
N ASP A 352 -49.21 -26.48 -33.51
CA ASP A 352 -48.82 -25.08 -33.62
C ASP A 352 -48.55 -24.43 -32.25
N ASP A 353 -49.36 -24.73 -31.24
CA ASP A 353 -49.15 -24.25 -29.88
C ASP A 353 -47.85 -24.82 -29.28
N THR A 354 -47.52 -26.08 -29.58
CA THR A 354 -46.25 -26.71 -29.16
C THR A 354 -45.05 -26.05 -29.86
N ARG A 355 -45.16 -25.77 -31.17
CA ARG A 355 -44.13 -25.04 -31.93
C ARG A 355 -43.90 -23.63 -31.37
N LYS A 356 -44.98 -22.91 -31.04
CA LYS A 356 -44.89 -21.57 -30.39
C LYS A 356 -44.24 -21.64 -29.01
N LYS A 357 -44.50 -22.68 -28.22
CA LYS A 357 -43.84 -22.89 -26.92
C LYS A 357 -42.34 -23.10 -27.09
N MET A 358 -41.93 -23.94 -28.04
CA MET A 358 -40.51 -24.14 -28.37
C MET A 358 -39.84 -22.81 -28.77
N GLN A 359 -40.46 -22.05 -29.68
CA GLN A 359 -39.91 -20.77 -30.14
C GLN A 359 -39.72 -19.78 -28.98
N LYS A 360 -40.71 -19.66 -28.07
CA LYS A 360 -40.60 -18.78 -26.91
C LYS A 360 -39.44 -19.15 -25.99
N LEU A 361 -39.18 -20.44 -25.78
CA LEU A 361 -38.03 -20.89 -24.98
C LEU A 361 -36.71 -20.60 -25.67
N TYR A 362 -36.64 -20.77 -26.99
CA TYR A 362 -35.45 -20.43 -27.77
C TYR A 362 -35.14 -18.93 -27.69
N ASP A 363 -36.16 -18.08 -27.85
CA ASP A 363 -36.02 -16.63 -27.72
C ASP A 363 -35.61 -16.22 -26.30
N ALA A 364 -36.14 -16.91 -25.27
CA ALA A 364 -35.76 -16.69 -23.88
C ALA A 364 -34.29 -17.08 -23.61
N GLN A 365 -33.81 -18.21 -24.14
CA GLN A 365 -32.42 -18.64 -24.04
C GLN A 365 -31.47 -17.63 -24.71
N ILE A 366 -31.81 -17.15 -25.91
CA ILE A 366 -31.01 -16.11 -26.60
C ILE A 366 -30.94 -14.84 -25.75
N LYS A 367 -32.06 -14.43 -25.14
CA LYS A 367 -32.11 -13.24 -24.28
C LYS A 367 -31.28 -13.42 -23.01
N GLN A 368 -31.31 -14.61 -22.41
CA GLN A 368 -30.51 -14.94 -21.23
C GLN A 368 -29.01 -14.93 -21.56
N HIS A 369 -28.59 -15.60 -22.64
CA HIS A 369 -27.19 -15.58 -23.07
C HIS A 369 -26.66 -14.16 -23.36
N LYS A 370 -27.47 -13.28 -23.94
CA LYS A 370 -27.09 -11.87 -24.10
C LYS A 370 -26.88 -11.17 -22.76
N LYS A 371 -27.70 -11.46 -21.77
CA LYS A 371 -27.59 -10.90 -20.42
C LYS A 371 -26.34 -11.45 -19.70
N ASP A 372 -26.10 -12.75 -19.78
CA ASP A 372 -24.93 -13.39 -19.18
C ASP A 372 -23.63 -12.84 -19.78
N MET A 373 -23.59 -12.63 -21.09
CA MET A 373 -22.46 -12.02 -21.80
C MET A 373 -22.23 -10.56 -21.38
N GLN A 374 -23.29 -9.78 -21.16
CA GLN A 374 -23.17 -8.42 -20.62
C GLN A 374 -22.63 -8.40 -19.19
N VAL A 375 -23.04 -9.34 -18.34
CA VAL A 375 -22.49 -9.47 -16.97
C VAL A 375 -21.01 -9.84 -17.04
N PHE A 376 -20.64 -10.77 -17.91
CA PHE A 376 -19.25 -11.16 -18.13
C PHE A 376 -18.38 -9.99 -18.63
N GLU A 377 -18.88 -9.20 -19.60
CA GLU A 377 -18.21 -7.98 -20.06
C GLU A 377 -18.07 -6.92 -18.96
N GLN A 378 -19.06 -6.77 -18.07
CA GLN A 378 -18.96 -5.85 -16.93
C GLN A 378 -17.95 -6.31 -15.88
N ILE A 379 -17.82 -7.61 -15.66
CA ILE A 379 -16.81 -8.17 -14.75
C ILE A 379 -15.41 -7.96 -15.31
N LEU A 380 -15.21 -8.24 -16.61
CA LEU A 380 -13.90 -8.04 -17.27
C LEU A 380 -13.56 -6.55 -17.44
N GLY A 381 -14.54 -5.70 -17.78
CA GLY A 381 -14.35 -4.26 -17.92
C GLY A 381 -14.11 -3.51 -16.60
N ARG A 382 -14.35 -4.15 -15.45
CA ARG A 382 -13.93 -3.65 -14.13
C ARG A 382 -12.49 -4.03 -13.77
N GLY A 383 -11.81 -4.83 -14.60
CA GLY A 383 -10.42 -5.25 -14.41
C GLY A 383 -9.35 -4.29 -14.95
N GLU A 384 -9.74 -3.23 -15.67
CA GLU A 384 -8.80 -2.25 -16.22
C GLU A 384 -9.20 -0.84 -15.81
N VAL A 385 -8.61 -0.33 -14.72
CA VAL A 385 -7.86 0.94 -14.67
C VAL A 385 -6.99 0.87 -13.39
N ILE A 386 -5.85 0.18 -13.46
CA ILE A 386 -4.73 0.52 -12.58
C ILE A 386 -3.96 1.59 -13.35
N GLU A 387 -4.41 2.85 -13.23
CA GLU A 387 -3.58 3.99 -13.59
C GLU A 387 -2.40 3.99 -12.62
N THR A 388 -1.26 3.48 -13.08
CA THR A 388 0.03 3.73 -12.44
C THR A 388 0.30 5.24 -12.49
N PRO A 389 0.41 5.94 -11.35
CA PRO A 389 0.82 7.32 -11.35
C PRO A 389 2.30 7.40 -11.74
N GLU A 390 2.61 8.23 -12.74
CA GLU A 390 3.98 8.64 -13.09
C GLU A 390 4.67 9.40 -11.93
#